data_AF-A0A3B9YPE0-F1
#
_entry.id   AF-A0A3B9YPE0-F1
#
_cell.length_a   1.000
_cell.length_b   1.000
_cell.length_c   1.000
_cell.angle_alpha   90.00
_cell.angle_beta   90.00
_cell.angle_gamma   90.00
#
_symmetry.space_group_name_H-M   'P 1'
#
loop_
_entity.id
_entity.type
_entity.pdbx_description
1 polymer ?
#
loop_
_entity_poly.entity_id
_entity_poly.type
_entity_poly.pdbx_seq_one_letter_code
_entity_poly.pdbx_strand_id
1 'polypeptide(L)'
;PIAGTENSGPDAGFAELFDGRWCVLTPVPGTDEQALKRYEHFWQGLGSTVEQMDARHHDLVLAITSHLPHLIAYNIVGTAADLETVTQMEVIKYSAGGFRDFTRIAASDPTMWRDIFLNNREAVLEILGRFSEDLAALQRAIRWGDGDALFTLFTRTRAIRRSIVAAGQDTAAVNFGRDGGTKPG
;
A
#
# COMPACT_ATOMS: atom_id res chain seq x y z
N PRO A 1 -12.36 -6.35 3.72
CA PRO A 1 -12.48 -5.13 2.90
C PRO A 1 -11.10 -4.52 2.62
N ILE A 2 -10.81 -4.17 1.38
CA ILE A 2 -9.61 -3.44 0.94
C ILE A 2 -9.95 -1.95 1.03
N ALA A 3 -10.08 -1.48 2.27
CA ALA A 3 -10.47 -0.12 2.62
C ALA A 3 -9.84 0.24 3.96
N GLY A 4 -9.34 1.45 4.11
CA GLY A 4 -8.72 1.91 5.34
C GLY A 4 -8.11 3.30 5.22
N THR A 5 -7.81 3.88 6.37
CA THR A 5 -7.02 5.11 6.50
C THR A 5 -5.86 4.84 7.46
N GLU A 6 -4.92 5.77 7.56
CA GLU A 6 -3.86 5.72 8.58
C GLU A 6 -4.37 5.93 10.01
N ASN A 7 -5.62 6.38 10.20
CA ASN A 7 -6.21 6.67 11.51
C ASN A 7 -6.87 5.43 12.13
N SER A 8 -6.85 5.33 13.47
CA SER A 8 -7.38 4.21 14.24
C SER A 8 -8.35 4.67 15.34
N GLY A 9 -9.20 3.77 15.81
CA GLY A 9 -10.19 4.02 16.86
C GLY A 9 -11.61 4.28 16.33
N PRO A 10 -12.63 4.27 17.21
CA PRO A 10 -14.03 4.39 16.81
C PRO A 10 -14.36 5.73 16.15
N ASP A 11 -13.68 6.81 16.55
CA ASP A 11 -13.90 8.16 16.02
C ASP A 11 -13.34 8.35 14.60
N ALA A 12 -12.49 7.43 14.13
CA ALA A 12 -11.93 7.46 12.77
C ALA A 12 -12.88 6.85 11.71
N GLY A 13 -14.00 6.26 12.14
CA GLY A 13 -14.99 5.66 11.24
C GLY A 13 -15.86 6.69 10.53
N PHE A 14 -16.18 6.43 9.27
CA PHE A 14 -17.12 7.22 8.47
C PHE A 14 -17.92 6.29 7.53
N ALA A 15 -19.13 6.71 7.15
CA ALA A 15 -20.12 5.84 6.52
C ALA A 15 -19.68 5.34 5.13
N GLU A 16 -18.98 6.19 4.38
CA GLU A 16 -18.57 5.98 3.00
C GLU A 16 -17.27 5.18 2.87
N LEU A 17 -16.72 4.65 3.97
CA LEU A 17 -15.42 3.97 4.00
C LEU A 17 -15.33 2.82 2.99
N PHE A 18 -16.45 2.15 2.73
CA PHE A 18 -16.52 0.94 1.91
C PHE A 18 -17.03 1.20 0.47
N ASP A 19 -17.44 2.43 0.16
CA ASP A 19 -18.02 2.79 -1.14
C ASP A 19 -17.01 2.65 -2.28
N GLY A 20 -17.35 1.86 -3.29
CA GLY A 20 -16.50 1.61 -4.45
C GLY A 20 -15.21 0.84 -4.11
N ARG A 21 -15.11 0.27 -2.90
CA ARG A 21 -13.95 -0.52 -2.46
C ARG A 21 -14.17 -2.00 -2.71
N TRP A 22 -13.07 -2.73 -2.83
CA TRP A 22 -13.15 -4.19 -2.95
C TRP A 22 -13.31 -4.83 -1.57
N CYS A 23 -14.10 -5.90 -1.48
CA CYS A 23 -14.08 -6.80 -0.34
C CYS A 23 -13.82 -8.22 -0.83
N VAL A 24 -12.80 -8.85 -0.26
CA VAL A 24 -12.45 -10.23 -0.58
C VAL A 24 -13.02 -11.15 0.49
N LEU A 25 -13.71 -12.21 0.04
CA LEU A 25 -14.13 -13.33 0.86
C LEU A 25 -13.25 -14.54 0.53
N THR A 26 -12.79 -15.27 1.56
CA THR A 26 -11.95 -16.47 1.40
C THR A 26 -12.68 -17.70 1.94
N PRO A 27 -13.75 -18.18 1.26
CA PRO A 27 -14.51 -19.32 1.75
C PRO A 27 -13.64 -20.58 1.77
N VAL A 28 -13.75 -21.36 2.85
CA VAL A 28 -13.08 -22.66 2.99
C VAL A 28 -13.95 -23.79 2.40
N PRO A 29 -13.37 -24.95 2.05
CA PRO A 29 -14.15 -26.09 1.60
C PRO A 29 -15.27 -26.44 2.58
N GLY A 30 -16.49 -26.60 2.08
CA GLY A 30 -17.68 -26.89 2.90
C GLY A 30 -18.35 -25.65 3.53
N THR A 31 -17.92 -24.43 3.17
CA THR A 31 -18.65 -23.20 3.56
C THR A 31 -20.09 -23.27 3.06
N ASP A 32 -21.05 -22.98 3.93
CA ASP A 32 -22.47 -22.91 3.58
C ASP A 32 -22.73 -21.81 2.55
N GLU A 33 -23.32 -22.18 1.41
CA GLU A 33 -23.54 -21.24 0.30
C GLU A 33 -24.53 -20.13 0.64
N GLN A 34 -25.52 -20.41 1.50
CA GLN A 34 -26.50 -19.39 1.89
C GLN A 34 -25.85 -18.34 2.81
N ALA A 35 -25.02 -18.78 3.75
CA ALA A 35 -24.21 -17.90 4.60
C ALA A 35 -23.25 -17.06 3.74
N LEU A 36 -22.55 -17.68 2.79
CA LEU A 36 -21.65 -16.97 1.88
C LEU A 36 -22.40 -15.88 1.10
N LYS A 37 -23.52 -16.21 0.47
CA LYS A 37 -24.38 -15.23 -0.23
C LYS A 37 -24.83 -14.11 0.68
N ARG A 38 -25.21 -14.39 1.93
CA ARG A 38 -25.58 -13.34 2.90
C ARG A 38 -24.43 -12.36 3.15
N TYR A 39 -23.20 -12.85 3.27
CA TYR A 39 -22.02 -12.00 3.42
C TYR A 39 -21.72 -11.20 2.16
N GLU A 40 -21.87 -11.78 0.97
CA GLU A 40 -21.74 -11.03 -0.30
C GLU A 40 -22.73 -9.87 -0.36
N HIS A 41 -24.02 -10.13 -0.12
CA HIS A 41 -25.04 -9.09 -0.13
C HIS A 41 -24.81 -8.03 0.94
N PHE A 42 -24.30 -8.42 2.11
CA PHE A 42 -23.94 -7.47 3.17
C PHE A 42 -22.88 -6.47 2.68
N TRP A 43 -21.78 -6.96 2.12
CA TRP A 43 -20.71 -6.08 1.63
C TRP A 43 -21.11 -5.26 0.40
N GLN A 44 -21.91 -5.84 -0.50
CA GLN A 44 -22.50 -5.09 -1.62
C GLN A 44 -23.44 -4.00 -1.15
N GLY A 45 -24.22 -4.25 -0.10
CA GLY A 45 -25.08 -3.26 0.54
C GLY A 45 -24.32 -2.11 1.21
N LEU A 46 -23.05 -2.32 1.55
CA LEU A 46 -22.11 -1.28 2.01
C LEU A 46 -21.36 -0.59 0.85
N GLY A 47 -21.75 -0.82 -0.40
CA GLY A 47 -21.15 -0.17 -1.57
C GLY A 47 -19.87 -0.83 -2.09
N SER A 48 -19.47 -1.99 -1.55
CA SER A 48 -18.27 -2.70 -2.01
C SER A 48 -18.51 -3.64 -3.19
N THR A 49 -17.50 -3.81 -4.03
CA THR A 49 -17.43 -4.92 -5.00
C THR A 49 -16.86 -6.15 -4.31
N VAL A 50 -17.56 -7.28 -4.36
CA VAL A 50 -17.17 -8.51 -3.65
C VAL A 50 -16.50 -9.48 -4.60
N GLU A 51 -15.36 -10.01 -4.19
CA GLU A 51 -14.62 -11.08 -4.88
C GLU A 51 -14.37 -12.26 -3.95
N GLN A 52 -14.28 -13.45 -4.52
CA GLN A 52 -13.90 -14.65 -3.80
C GLN A 52 -12.53 -15.13 -4.27
N MET A 53 -11.67 -15.54 -3.34
CA MET A 53 -10.41 -16.20 -3.68
C MET A 53 -9.94 -17.18 -2.60
N ASP A 54 -9.01 -18.05 -2.95
CA ASP A 54 -8.32 -18.89 -1.97
C ASP A 54 -7.52 -18.03 -0.97
N ALA A 55 -7.43 -18.49 0.29
CA ALA A 55 -6.75 -17.77 1.36
C ALA A 55 -5.26 -17.55 1.08
N ARG A 56 -4.56 -18.55 0.52
CA ARG A 56 -3.13 -18.39 0.18
C ARG A 56 -2.95 -17.40 -0.96
N HIS A 57 -3.86 -17.43 -1.93
CA HIS A 57 -3.84 -16.46 -3.03
C HIS A 57 -4.08 -15.03 -2.52
N HIS A 58 -5.06 -14.83 -1.63
CA HIS A 58 -5.30 -13.56 -0.95
C HIS A 58 -4.04 -13.04 -0.27
N ASP A 59 -3.39 -13.88 0.54
CA ASP A 59 -2.22 -13.49 1.32
C ASP A 59 -1.04 -13.09 0.42
N LEU A 60 -0.84 -13.78 -0.70
CA LEU A 60 0.19 -13.43 -1.68
C LEU A 60 -0.12 -12.13 -2.42
N VAL A 61 -1.37 -11.93 -2.84
CA VAL A 61 -1.80 -10.71 -3.52
C VAL A 61 -1.65 -9.50 -2.60
N LEU A 62 -2.06 -9.62 -1.34
CA LEU A 62 -1.93 -8.56 -0.34
C LEU A 62 -0.49 -8.35 0.10
N ALA A 63 0.37 -9.37 0.06
CA ALA A 63 1.80 -9.22 0.31
C ALA A 63 2.45 -8.23 -0.66
N ILE A 64 2.15 -8.31 -1.96
CA ILE A 64 2.69 -7.38 -2.96
C ILE A 64 1.95 -6.05 -3.02
N THR A 65 0.61 -6.05 -2.89
CA THR A 65 -0.20 -4.84 -3.09
C THR A 65 -0.35 -3.96 -1.85
N SER A 66 -0.09 -4.51 -0.65
CA SER A 66 -0.30 -3.81 0.62
C SER A 66 0.89 -3.95 1.58
N HIS A 67 1.30 -5.18 1.91
CA HIS A 67 2.24 -5.41 3.02
C HIS A 67 3.65 -4.95 2.71
N LEU A 68 4.20 -5.34 1.55
CA LEU A 68 5.52 -4.89 1.14
C LEU A 68 5.59 -3.35 1.00
N PRO A 69 4.61 -2.66 0.36
CA PRO A 69 4.57 -1.20 0.36
C PRO A 69 4.69 -0.57 1.76
N HIS A 70 4.00 -1.10 2.77
CA HIS A 70 4.11 -0.60 4.15
C HIS A 70 5.49 -0.90 4.76
N LEU A 71 6.04 -2.10 4.53
CA LEU A 71 7.36 -2.46 5.02
C LEU A 71 8.45 -1.54 4.45
N ILE A 72 8.38 -1.24 3.16
CA ILE A 72 9.30 -0.30 2.49
C ILE A 72 9.12 1.12 3.03
N ALA A 73 7.89 1.54 3.31
CA ALA A 73 7.62 2.83 3.94
C ALA A 73 8.29 2.96 5.32
N TYR A 74 8.09 1.97 6.20
CA TYR A 74 8.74 1.93 7.51
C TYR A 74 10.26 1.96 7.38
N ASN A 75 10.83 1.18 6.44
CA ASN A 75 12.27 1.10 6.26
C ASN A 75 12.88 2.43 5.76
N ILE A 76 12.24 3.10 4.80
CA ILE A 76 12.71 4.39 4.27
C ILE A 76 12.67 5.47 5.35
N VAL A 77 11.57 5.53 6.11
CA VAL A 77 11.41 6.50 7.21
C VAL A 77 12.42 6.22 8.33
N GLY A 78 12.60 4.95 8.72
CA GLY A 78 13.63 4.55 9.70
C GLY A 78 15.04 4.88 9.25
N THR A 79 15.39 4.58 8.00
CA THR A 79 16.69 4.95 7.42
C THR A 79 16.93 6.46 7.47
N ALA A 80 15.91 7.26 7.16
CA ALA A 80 16.01 8.72 7.25
C ALA A 80 16.21 9.21 8.70
N ALA A 81 15.50 8.63 9.67
CA ALA A 81 15.65 8.96 11.09
C ALA A 81 17.04 8.60 11.64
N ASP A 82 17.62 7.49 11.19
CA ASP A 82 18.99 7.11 11.58
C ASP A 82 20.03 8.08 11.00
N LEU A 83 19.82 8.55 9.77
CA LEU A 83 20.67 9.56 9.10
C LEU A 83 20.49 10.98 9.65
N GLU A 84 19.33 11.30 10.25
CA GLU A 84 19.07 12.61 10.87
C GLU A 84 20.05 12.92 12.00
N THR A 85 20.68 11.93 12.63
CA THR A 85 21.78 12.16 13.59
C THR A 85 22.96 12.96 12.99
N VAL A 86 23.04 13.07 11.66
CA VAL A 86 24.05 13.85 10.93
C VAL A 86 23.48 15.17 10.35
N THR A 87 22.16 15.29 10.10
CA THR A 87 21.53 16.44 9.37
C THR A 87 20.08 16.78 9.81
N GLN A 88 19.80 16.80 11.12
CA GLN A 88 18.46 16.87 11.75
C GLN A 88 17.37 17.78 11.13
N MET A 89 17.69 18.93 10.52
CA MET A 89 16.66 19.83 9.98
C MET A 89 16.36 19.61 8.50
N GLU A 90 17.15 18.83 7.79
CA GLU A 90 17.08 18.74 6.33
C GLU A 90 16.04 17.73 5.85
N VAL A 91 15.88 16.60 6.53
CA VAL A 91 14.89 15.58 6.16
C VAL A 91 13.46 16.11 6.26
N ILE A 92 13.10 16.76 7.38
CA ILE A 92 11.79 17.40 7.54
C ILE A 92 11.63 18.56 6.54
N LYS A 93 12.65 19.42 6.38
CA LYS A 93 12.57 20.61 5.50
C LYS A 93 12.49 20.27 4.01
N TYR A 94 13.12 19.18 3.57
CA TYR A 94 13.13 18.71 2.19
C TYR A 94 12.20 17.51 1.96
N SER A 95 11.29 17.22 2.90
CA SER A 95 10.23 16.22 2.72
C SER A 95 9.24 16.66 1.64
N ALA A 96 9.63 16.53 0.38
CA ALA A 96 8.79 16.77 -0.77
C ALA A 96 8.11 15.47 -1.23
N GLY A 97 6.89 15.60 -1.77
CA GLY A 97 6.14 14.57 -2.51
C GLY A 97 6.32 13.13 -2.03
N GLY A 98 7.25 12.40 -2.66
CA GLY A 98 7.44 10.97 -2.44
C GLY A 98 7.79 10.57 -1.01
N PHE A 99 8.63 11.34 -0.30
CA PHE A 99 8.95 11.00 1.10
C PHE A 99 7.73 11.22 2.01
N ARG A 100 6.95 12.28 1.77
CA ARG A 100 5.70 12.56 2.49
C ARG A 100 4.69 11.42 2.32
N ASP A 101 4.57 10.85 1.13
CA ASP A 101 3.68 9.71 0.87
C ASP A 101 4.09 8.47 1.69
N PHE A 102 5.39 8.19 1.81
CA PHE A 102 5.89 7.12 2.68
C PHE A 102 5.66 7.43 4.17
N THR A 103 5.85 8.67 4.63
CA THR A 103 5.59 9.04 6.03
C THR A 103 4.12 8.84 6.43
N ARG A 104 3.17 9.08 5.51
CA ARG A 104 1.75 8.83 5.78
C ARG A 104 1.48 7.34 5.99
N ILE A 105 2.06 6.49 5.14
CA ILE A 105 1.92 5.03 5.23
C ILE A 105 2.58 4.51 6.52
N ALA A 106 3.77 5.00 6.85
CA ALA A 106 4.51 4.63 8.06
C ALA A 106 3.88 5.16 9.38
N ALA A 107 2.89 6.05 9.30
CA ALA A 107 2.13 6.52 10.46
C ALA A 107 0.99 5.57 10.88
N SER A 108 0.80 4.47 10.15
CA SER A 108 -0.20 3.46 10.46
C SER A 108 0.05 2.78 11.82
N ASP A 109 -0.99 2.15 12.38
CA ASP A 109 -0.90 1.51 13.70
C ASP A 109 0.19 0.41 13.75
N PRO A 110 1.19 0.54 14.64
CA PRO A 110 2.31 -0.40 14.69
C PRO A 110 1.89 -1.79 15.20
N THR A 111 0.83 -1.88 16.01
CA THR A 111 0.35 -3.17 16.54
C THR A 111 -0.25 -4.01 15.41
N MET A 112 -1.13 -3.41 14.61
CA MET A 112 -1.74 -4.01 13.43
C MET A 112 -0.67 -4.47 12.43
N TRP A 113 0.28 -3.60 12.10
CA TRP A 113 1.31 -3.94 11.10
C TRP A 113 2.28 -5.02 11.59
N ARG A 114 2.66 -5.02 12.88
CA ARG A 114 3.40 -6.14 13.49
C ARG A 114 2.65 -7.45 13.27
N ASP A 115 1.36 -7.47 13.60
CA ASP A 115 0.56 -8.70 13.54
C ASP A 115 0.34 -9.16 12.09
N ILE A 116 0.16 -8.24 11.14
CA ILE A 116 0.11 -8.56 9.71
C ILE A 116 1.40 -9.27 9.26
N PHE A 117 2.57 -8.74 9.59
CA PHE A 117 3.85 -9.34 9.19
C PHE A 117 4.11 -10.68 9.87
N LEU A 118 3.67 -10.87 11.11
CA LEU A 118 3.81 -12.14 11.81
C LEU A 118 2.87 -13.22 11.27
N ASN A 119 1.64 -12.86 10.90
CA ASN A 119 0.64 -13.82 10.41
C ASN A 119 0.79 -14.13 8.91
N ASN A 120 1.30 -13.21 8.10
CA ASN A 120 1.55 -13.42 6.66
C ASN A 120 3.06 -13.47 6.32
N ARG A 121 3.86 -14.02 7.23
CA ARG A 121 5.33 -14.01 7.14
C ARG A 121 5.86 -14.63 5.85
N GLU A 122 5.33 -15.79 5.44
CA GLU A 122 5.87 -16.55 4.31
C GLU A 122 5.69 -15.80 2.99
N ALA A 123 4.48 -15.31 2.69
CA ALA A 123 4.24 -14.55 1.46
C ALA A 123 4.99 -13.21 1.48
N VAL A 124 5.08 -12.54 2.63
CA VAL A 124 5.85 -11.29 2.75
C VAL A 124 7.34 -11.53 2.47
N LEU A 125 7.94 -12.59 3.01
CA LEU A 125 9.34 -12.93 2.76
C LEU A 125 9.59 -13.30 1.29
N GLU A 126 8.66 -14.01 0.65
CA GLU A 126 8.77 -14.33 -0.77
C GLU A 126 8.82 -13.06 -1.63
N ILE A 127 7.88 -12.14 -1.42
CA ILE A 127 7.81 -10.89 -2.18
C ILE A 127 8.99 -9.97 -1.84
N LEU A 128 9.40 -9.90 -0.56
CA LEU A 128 10.57 -9.12 -0.14
C LEU A 128 11.87 -9.63 -0.78
N GLY A 129 12.02 -10.95 -0.93
CA GLY A 129 13.17 -11.55 -1.62
C GLY A 129 13.27 -11.05 -3.07
N ARG A 130 12.18 -11.16 -3.83
CA ARG A 130 12.11 -10.68 -5.22
C ARG A 130 12.41 -9.17 -5.31
N PHE A 131 11.80 -8.38 -4.43
CA PHE A 131 12.05 -6.94 -4.36
C PHE A 131 13.54 -6.62 -4.09
N SER A 132 14.19 -7.36 -3.21
CA SER A 132 15.60 -7.15 -2.86
C SER A 132 16.52 -7.45 -4.04
N GLU A 133 16.22 -8.48 -4.83
CA GLU A 133 16.94 -8.80 -6.06
C GLU A 133 16.78 -7.70 -7.12
N ASP A 134 15.55 -7.22 -7.31
CA ASP A 134 15.25 -6.11 -8.23
C ASP A 134 15.97 -4.81 -7.80
N LEU A 135 15.98 -4.51 -6.50
CA LEU A 135 16.68 -3.34 -5.96
C LEU A 135 18.20 -3.47 -6.14
N ALA A 136 18.76 -4.66 -5.94
CA ALA A 136 20.18 -4.91 -6.19
C ALA A 136 20.54 -4.74 -7.68
N ALA A 137 19.65 -5.10 -8.61
CA ALA A 137 19.83 -4.85 -10.04
C ALA A 137 19.82 -3.35 -10.35
N LEU A 138 18.87 -2.58 -9.79
CA LEU A 138 18.84 -1.13 -9.90
C LEU A 138 20.11 -0.47 -9.36
N GLN A 139 20.60 -0.92 -8.21
CA GLN A 139 21.84 -0.42 -7.63
C GLN A 139 23.05 -0.66 -8.55
N ARG A 140 23.11 -1.82 -9.22
CA ARG A 140 24.16 -2.10 -10.21
C ARG A 140 24.06 -1.19 -11.43
N ALA A 141 22.85 -1.00 -11.96
CA ALA A 141 22.62 -0.09 -13.09
C ALA A 141 23.09 1.34 -12.78
N ILE A 142 22.76 1.86 -11.59
CA ILE A 142 23.23 3.18 -11.12
C ILE A 142 24.76 3.19 -11.01
N ARG A 143 25.35 2.18 -10.36
CA ARG A 143 26.80 2.11 -10.13
C ARG A 143 27.60 2.12 -11.42
N TRP A 144 27.08 1.52 -12.48
CA TRP A 144 27.75 1.41 -13.78
C TRP A 144 27.27 2.45 -14.81
N GLY A 145 26.35 3.34 -14.44
CA GLY A 145 25.83 4.36 -15.34
C GLY A 145 24.98 3.80 -16.49
N ASP A 146 24.33 2.64 -16.28
CA ASP A 146 23.46 2.00 -17.28
C ASP A 146 22.11 2.71 -17.37
N GLY A 147 22.11 3.82 -18.12
CA GLY A 147 20.93 4.67 -18.31
C GLY A 147 19.79 3.97 -19.06
N ASP A 148 20.10 3.04 -19.98
CA ASP A 148 19.11 2.34 -20.78
C ASP A 148 18.32 1.32 -19.95
N ALA A 149 19.00 0.59 -19.05
CA ALA A 149 18.34 -0.29 -18.09
C ALA A 149 17.38 0.49 -17.18
N LEU A 150 17.82 1.64 -16.66
CA LEU A 150 16.99 2.52 -15.83
C LEU A 150 15.77 3.05 -16.61
N PHE A 151 16.00 3.59 -17.80
CA PHE A 151 14.93 4.13 -18.65
C PHE A 151 13.88 3.08 -19.01
N THR A 152 14.33 1.87 -19.36
CA THR A 152 13.46 0.75 -19.70
C THR A 152 12.57 0.38 -18.52
N LEU A 153 13.15 0.24 -17.32
CA LEU A 153 12.39 -0.09 -16.13
C LEU A 153 11.37 1.01 -15.77
N PHE A 154 11.77 2.27 -15.78
CA PHE A 154 10.89 3.40 -15.45
C PHE A 154 9.74 3.55 -16.47
N THR A 155 10.01 3.25 -17.75
CA THR A 155 8.98 3.25 -18.79
C THR A 155 7.95 2.16 -18.54
N ARG A 156 8.41 0.95 -18.19
CA ARG A 156 7.52 -0.19 -17.85
C ARG A 156 6.65 0.11 -16.64
N THR A 157 7.21 0.65 -15.56
CA THR A 157 6.45 0.94 -14.33
C THR A 157 5.43 2.07 -14.52
N ARG A 158 5.72 3.05 -15.39
CA ARG A 158 4.76 4.10 -15.77
C ARG A 158 3.50 3.54 -16.42
N ALA A 159 3.60 2.46 -17.20
CA ALA A 159 2.44 1.83 -17.82
C ALA A 159 1.49 1.23 -16.77
N ILE A 160 2.04 0.59 -15.72
CA ILE A 160 1.25 0.02 -14.61
C ILE A 160 0.43 1.11 -13.91
N ARG A 161 1.06 2.27 -13.62
CA ARG A 161 0.34 3.41 -13.02
C ARG A 161 -0.86 3.86 -13.86
N ARG A 162 -0.71 3.90 -15.19
CA ARG A 162 -1.82 4.27 -16.09
C ARG A 162 -2.96 3.27 -16.01
N SER A 163 -2.66 1.97 -15.91
CA SER A 163 -3.69 0.93 -15.74
C SER A 163 -4.45 1.06 -14.42
N ILE A 164 -3.76 1.39 -13.31
CA ILE A 164 -4.40 1.63 -12.00
C ILE A 164 -5.38 2.81 -12.08
N VAL A 165 -4.98 3.91 -12.72
CA VAL A 165 -5.85 5.08 -12.92
C VAL A 165 -7.03 4.75 -13.84
N ALA A 166 -6.79 4.01 -14.92
CA ALA A 166 -7.86 3.58 -15.83
C ALA A 166 -8.88 2.65 -15.15
N ALA A 167 -8.44 1.85 -14.17
CA ALA A 167 -9.30 0.99 -13.34
C ALA A 167 -10.04 1.75 -12.22
N GLY A 168 -9.92 3.09 -12.15
CA GLY A 168 -10.57 3.93 -11.14
C GLY A 168 -10.03 3.74 -9.72
N GLN A 169 -8.89 3.06 -9.55
CA GLN A 169 -8.31 2.79 -8.23
C GLN A 169 -7.44 3.95 -7.71
N ASP A 170 -7.16 4.95 -8.55
CA ASP A 170 -6.58 6.23 -8.15
C ASP A 170 -6.94 7.33 -9.16
N THR A 171 -6.77 8.59 -8.77
CA THR A 171 -7.00 9.75 -9.61
C THR A 171 -5.78 10.10 -10.48
N ALA A 172 -6.03 10.60 -11.68
CA ALA A 172 -4.99 11.14 -12.57
C ALA A 172 -4.48 12.52 -12.12
N ALA A 173 -5.19 13.17 -11.19
CA ALA A 173 -4.86 14.51 -10.74
C ALA A 173 -3.54 14.50 -9.96
N VAL A 174 -2.57 15.29 -10.43
CA VAL A 174 -1.37 15.57 -9.65
C VAL A 174 -1.80 16.48 -8.52
N ASN A 175 -1.57 16.05 -7.29
CA ASN A 175 -2.14 16.76 -6.18
C ASN A 175 -1.06 17.00 -5.10
N PHE A 176 -0.50 18.21 -5.19
CA PHE A 176 0.66 18.75 -4.46
C PHE A 176 0.28 19.40 -3.12
N GLY A 177 -0.64 18.79 -2.36
CA GLY A 177 -1.09 19.35 -1.08
C GLY A 177 -2.60 19.30 -0.82
N ARG A 178 -3.36 18.74 -1.77
CA ARG A 178 -4.68 18.09 -1.69
C ARG A 178 -5.75 18.82 -0.87
N ASP A 179 -6.46 19.73 -1.57
CA ASP A 179 -7.73 20.40 -1.27
C ASP A 179 -7.81 21.23 0.04
N GLY A 180 -7.80 22.56 -0.14
CA GLY A 180 -8.60 23.49 0.67
C GLY A 180 -8.39 23.54 2.19
N GLY A 181 -7.15 23.55 2.69
CA GLY A 181 -6.89 23.95 4.07
C GLY A 181 -7.12 25.45 4.26
N THR A 182 -8.32 25.87 4.69
CA THR A 182 -8.47 27.16 5.37
C THR A 182 -7.55 27.18 6.58
N LYS A 183 -6.54 28.05 6.55
CA LYS A 183 -5.73 28.36 7.74
C LYS A 183 -6.67 28.90 8.84
N PRO A 184 -6.59 28.42 10.08
CA PRO A 184 -7.12 29.20 11.19
C PRO A 184 -6.28 30.48 11.32
N GLY A 185 -6.96 31.62 11.38
CA GLY A 185 -6.37 32.92 11.67
C GLY A 185 -5.97 33.07 13.14
#